data_AF-A0A1Z8XAZ6-F1
#
_entry.id   AF-A0A1Z8XAZ6-F1
#
_cell.length_a   1.000
_cell.length_b   1.000
_cell.length_c   1.000
_cell.angle_alpha   90.00
_cell.angle_beta   90.00
_cell.angle_gamma   90.00
#
_symmetry.space_group_name_H-M   'P 1'
#
loop_
_entity.id
_entity.type
_entity.pdbx_description
1 polymer ?
#
loop_
_entity_poly.entity_id
_entity_poly.type
_entity_poly.pdbx_seq_one_letter_code
_entity_poly.pdbx_strand_id
1 'polypeptide(L)'
;MQKPLLMAVLNPNHCQIFSMKKRNSILDEISTSVSPSQRAFEVSSFVKKVGFDWDSIEGVKKKLIEELEELDDSIEIGSKEEIKSEMGDVFLCLVNLCIYLNINPDDCLIAANDKFEKRFKYIENEVLENKKDWSLYSSMDLDNLWNKAKQKYK
;
A
#
# COMPACT_ATOMS: atom_id res chain seq x y z
N MET A 1 12.88 -15.79 -15.71
CA MET A 1 13.92 -14.76 -15.47
C MET A 1 13.49 -14.00 -14.23
N GLN A 2 14.34 -13.89 -13.22
CA GLN A 2 14.03 -13.16 -11.99
C GLN A 2 13.94 -11.67 -12.35
N LYS A 3 12.73 -11.13 -12.48
CA LYS A 3 12.52 -9.72 -12.84
C LYS A 3 12.90 -8.86 -11.63
N PRO A 4 13.66 -7.77 -11.81
CA PRO A 4 13.97 -6.89 -10.69
C PRO A 4 12.68 -6.20 -10.27
N LEU A 5 12.28 -6.44 -9.02
CA LEU A 5 11.18 -5.83 -8.24
C LEU A 5 11.24 -4.28 -8.14
N LEU A 6 12.21 -3.70 -8.82
CA LEU A 6 12.87 -2.47 -8.48
C LEU A 6 13.41 -1.94 -9.83
N MET A 7 12.52 -1.37 -10.64
CA MET A 7 12.88 -0.60 -11.84
C MET A 7 13.38 0.81 -11.46
N ALA A 8 14.10 0.92 -10.34
CA ALA A 8 14.75 2.16 -9.98
C ALA A 8 16.13 2.19 -10.61
N VAL A 9 16.45 3.34 -11.21
CA VAL A 9 17.75 3.58 -11.84
C VAL A 9 18.67 4.12 -10.75
N LEU A 10 19.96 3.78 -10.79
CA LEU A 10 20.95 4.47 -9.97
C LEU A 10 21.05 5.93 -10.43
N ASN A 11 20.42 6.83 -9.70
CA ASN A 11 20.49 8.26 -9.94
C ASN A 11 21.56 8.89 -9.01
N PRO A 12 22.76 9.22 -9.54
CA PRO A 12 23.86 9.73 -8.73
C PRO A 12 23.56 11.11 -8.12
N ASN A 13 22.60 11.87 -8.66
CA ASN A 13 22.19 13.16 -8.09
C ASN A 13 21.36 13.01 -6.79
N HIS A 14 20.80 11.81 -6.54
CA HIS A 14 20.01 11.50 -5.34
C HIS A 14 20.81 10.67 -4.31
N CYS A 15 22.09 10.39 -4.59
CA CYS A 15 22.94 9.61 -3.70
C CYS A 15 23.43 10.45 -2.52
N GLN A 16 23.01 10.10 -1.31
CA GLN A 16 23.57 10.67 -0.08
C GLN A 16 24.79 9.85 0.35
N ILE A 17 25.92 10.51 0.64
CA ILE A 17 27.16 9.83 1.06
C ILE A 17 26.94 9.17 2.43
N PHE A 18 26.75 7.85 2.46
CA PHE A 18 26.77 7.06 3.69
C PHE A 18 28.22 6.73 4.08
N SER A 19 28.62 7.09 5.31
CA SER A 19 29.88 6.62 5.88
C SER A 19 29.74 5.16 6.29
N MET A 20 30.23 4.23 5.45
CA MET A 20 30.27 2.79 5.74
C MET A 20 31.30 2.39 6.80
N LYS A 21 31.79 3.31 7.64
CA LYS A 21 32.75 2.95 8.68
C LYS A 21 32.02 2.07 9.71
N LYS A 22 32.33 0.76 9.67
CA LYS A 22 31.96 -0.36 10.57
C LYS A 22 30.72 -1.23 10.25
N ARG A 23 30.18 -1.30 9.02
CA ARG A 23 28.97 -2.12 8.72
C ARG A 23 29.02 -2.89 7.39
N ASN A 24 28.29 -4.01 7.33
CA ASN A 24 28.24 -4.93 6.18
C ASN A 24 27.04 -4.65 5.24
N SER A 25 25.93 -4.08 5.73
CA SER A 25 24.76 -3.72 4.90
C SER A 25 24.16 -2.35 5.25
N ILE A 26 23.59 -1.67 4.25
CA ILE A 26 22.86 -0.41 4.42
C ILE A 26 21.54 -0.59 5.18
N LEU A 27 21.02 -1.83 5.23
CA LEU A 27 19.75 -2.17 5.88
C LEU A 27 19.92 -2.61 7.34
N ASP A 28 21.16 -2.71 7.84
CA ASP A 28 21.46 -3.15 9.21
C ASP A 28 20.88 -2.19 10.29
N GLU A 29 20.45 -0.97 9.91
CA GLU A 29 19.80 0.00 10.81
C GLU A 29 18.29 -0.22 10.98
N ILE A 30 17.67 -1.05 10.13
CA ILE A 30 16.21 -1.19 10.07
C ILE A 30 15.76 -2.24 11.08
N SER A 31 15.02 -1.79 12.10
CA SER A 31 14.50 -2.69 13.12
C SER A 31 13.59 -3.76 12.51
N THR A 32 13.67 -4.98 13.04
CA THR A 32 12.72 -6.05 12.74
C THR A 32 11.46 -5.99 13.61
N SER A 33 11.44 -5.12 14.62
CA SER A 33 10.34 -4.98 15.59
C SER A 33 9.26 -3.97 15.18
N VAL A 34 9.31 -3.43 13.97
CA VAL A 34 8.31 -2.50 13.44
C VAL A 34 7.23 -3.26 12.64
N SER A 35 6.12 -2.59 12.32
CA SER A 35 5.08 -3.16 11.46
C SER A 35 5.66 -3.52 10.07
N PRO A 36 5.10 -4.50 9.35
CA PRO A 36 5.56 -4.84 8.00
C PRO A 36 5.54 -3.65 7.03
N SER A 37 4.52 -2.80 7.11
CA SER A 37 4.39 -1.57 6.30
C SER A 37 5.46 -0.54 6.63
N GLN A 38 5.73 -0.30 7.92
CA GLN A 38 6.82 0.58 8.36
C GLN A 38 8.19 0.03 7.94
N ARG A 39 8.38 -1.29 8.02
CA ARG A 39 9.62 -1.93 7.55
C ARG A 39 9.80 -1.73 6.05
N ALA A 40 8.76 -1.93 5.24
CA ALA A 40 8.81 -1.69 3.80
C ALA A 40 9.14 -0.22 3.51
N PHE A 41 8.53 0.72 4.23
CA PHE A 41 8.79 2.15 4.10
C PHE A 41 10.25 2.50 4.42
N GLU A 42 10.80 1.97 5.52
CA GLU A 42 12.20 2.16 5.90
C GLU A 42 13.15 1.56 4.86
N VAL A 43 12.96 0.30 4.48
CA VAL A 43 13.80 -0.39 3.48
C VAL A 43 13.84 0.40 2.18
N SER A 44 12.68 0.74 1.63
CA SER A 44 12.58 1.50 0.39
C SER A 44 13.17 2.91 0.51
N SER A 45 13.02 3.57 1.67
CA SER A 45 13.63 4.88 1.93
C SER A 45 15.16 4.81 1.98
N PHE A 46 15.73 3.76 2.58
CA PHE A 46 17.18 3.55 2.61
C PHE A 46 17.75 3.25 1.22
N VAL A 47 17.05 2.41 0.46
CA VAL A 47 17.41 2.07 -0.92
C VAL A 47 17.37 3.32 -1.81
N LYS A 48 16.36 4.18 -1.67
CA LYS A 48 16.30 5.49 -2.35
C LYS A 48 17.49 6.39 -2.03
N LYS A 49 17.97 6.44 -0.79
CA LYS A 49 19.11 7.29 -0.38
C LYS A 49 20.44 6.89 -1.04
N VAL A 50 20.61 5.64 -1.45
CA VAL A 50 21.80 5.19 -2.20
C VAL A 50 21.66 5.42 -3.72
N GLY A 51 20.67 6.21 -4.11
CA GLY A 51 20.40 6.57 -5.50
C GLY A 51 19.49 5.59 -6.22
N PHE A 52 18.96 4.57 -5.55
CA PHE A 52 18.03 3.62 -6.16
C PHE A 52 16.61 4.20 -6.15
N ASP A 53 16.33 5.10 -7.10
CA ASP A 53 15.14 5.94 -7.10
C ASP A 53 14.39 5.90 -8.44
N TRP A 54 13.14 6.34 -8.39
CA TRP A 54 12.27 6.45 -9.56
C TRP A 54 12.44 7.82 -10.19
N ASP A 55 12.67 7.86 -11.50
CA ASP A 55 12.87 9.12 -12.24
C ASP A 55 11.60 9.98 -12.31
N SER A 56 10.41 9.37 -12.23
CA SER A 56 9.14 10.09 -12.26
C SER A 56 8.01 9.32 -11.58
N ILE A 57 6.92 10.03 -11.26
CA ILE A 57 5.70 9.42 -10.70
C ILE A 57 5.06 8.44 -11.69
N GLU A 58 5.16 8.71 -12.98
CA GLU A 58 4.69 7.83 -14.04
C GLU A 58 5.46 6.51 -14.03
N GLY A 59 6.77 6.53 -13.72
CA GLY A 59 7.58 5.33 -13.55
C GLY A 59 7.05 4.43 -12.43
N VAL A 60 6.79 5.02 -11.25
CA VAL A 60 6.23 4.29 -10.11
C VAL A 60 4.84 3.73 -10.43
N LYS A 61 3.97 4.54 -11.04
CA LYS A 61 2.61 4.12 -11.44
C LYS A 61 2.64 3.00 -12.47
N LYS A 62 3.54 3.06 -13.45
CA LYS A 62 3.71 2.01 -14.45
C LYS A 62 4.11 0.69 -13.79
N LYS A 63 5.04 0.73 -12.82
CA LYS A 63 5.41 -0.50 -12.09
C LYS A 63 4.24 -1.04 -11.28
N LEU A 64 3.47 -0.19 -10.60
CA LEU A 64 2.27 -0.64 -9.89
C LEU A 64 1.28 -1.35 -10.82
N ILE A 65 1.10 -0.87 -12.06
CA ILE A 65 0.25 -1.52 -13.05
C ILE A 65 0.85 -2.88 -13.46
N GLU A 66 2.16 -2.96 -13.69
CA GLU A 66 2.86 -4.21 -13.99
C GLU A 66 2.69 -5.26 -12.88
N GLU A 67 2.84 -4.89 -11.60
CA GLU A 67 2.63 -5.83 -10.48
C GLU A 67 1.17 -6.27 -10.34
N LEU A 68 0.21 -5.41 -10.71
CA LEU A 68 -1.21 -5.78 -10.73
C LEU A 68 -1.50 -6.79 -11.84
N GLU A 69 -0.88 -6.64 -13.02
CA GLU A 69 -0.98 -7.61 -14.11
C GLU A 69 -0.35 -8.97 -13.71
N GLU A 70 0.80 -8.97 -13.03
CA GLU A 70 1.44 -10.21 -12.53
C GLU A 70 0.62 -10.89 -11.42
N LEU A 71 -0.03 -10.10 -10.56
CA LEU A 71 -0.99 -10.61 -9.59
C LEU A 71 -2.21 -11.23 -10.27
N ASP A 72 -2.77 -10.59 -11.29
CA ASP A 72 -3.92 -11.13 -12.04
C ASP A 72 -3.55 -12.47 -12.70
N ASP A 73 -2.39 -12.57 -13.35
CA ASP A 73 -1.86 -13.83 -13.90
C ASP A 73 -1.75 -14.91 -12.81
N SER A 74 -1.23 -14.56 -11.64
CA SER A 74 -1.10 -15.49 -10.51
C SER A 74 -2.43 -15.93 -9.91
N ILE A 75 -3.46 -15.06 -9.94
CA ILE A 75 -4.82 -15.41 -9.50
C ILE A 75 -5.46 -16.43 -10.45
N GLU A 76 -5.22 -16.30 -11.76
CA GLU A 76 -5.82 -17.18 -12.76
C GLU A 76 -5.22 -18.59 -12.77
N ILE A 77 -3.90 -18.69 -12.72
CA ILE A 77 -3.19 -19.96 -12.97
C ILE A 77 -2.16 -20.34 -11.89
N GLY A 78 -1.91 -19.45 -10.93
CA GLY A 78 -0.87 -19.63 -9.91
C GLY A 78 -1.32 -20.39 -8.67
N SER A 79 -0.33 -20.72 -7.86
CA SER A 79 -0.50 -21.27 -6.51
C SER A 79 -0.79 -20.16 -5.49
N LYS A 80 -1.28 -20.55 -4.31
CA LYS A 80 -1.49 -19.60 -3.20
C LYS A 80 -0.21 -18.88 -2.77
N GLU A 81 0.94 -19.53 -2.88
CA GLU A 81 2.22 -18.89 -2.53
C GLU A 81 2.66 -17.89 -3.60
N GLU A 82 2.40 -18.16 -4.88
CA GLU A 82 2.63 -17.19 -5.97
C GLU A 82 1.72 -15.97 -5.81
N ILE A 83 0.41 -16.17 -5.60
CA ILE A 83 -0.54 -15.07 -5.33
C ILE A 83 -0.07 -14.22 -4.14
N LYS A 84 0.42 -14.86 -3.08
CA LYS A 84 0.93 -14.17 -1.89
C LYS A 84 2.21 -13.38 -2.19
N SER A 85 3.08 -13.89 -3.07
CA SER A 85 4.28 -13.20 -3.53
C SER A 85 3.91 -11.93 -4.30
N GLU A 86 3.11 -12.07 -5.36
CA GLU A 86 2.73 -10.93 -6.21
C GLU A 86 1.91 -9.88 -5.45
N MET A 87 1.04 -10.32 -4.53
CA MET A 87 0.33 -9.40 -3.63
C MET A 87 1.31 -8.60 -2.74
N GLY A 88 2.39 -9.23 -2.30
CA GLY A 88 3.48 -8.57 -1.57
C GLY A 88 4.16 -7.48 -2.40
N ASP A 89 4.36 -7.75 -3.69
CA ASP A 89 5.02 -6.83 -4.62
C ASP A 89 4.12 -5.63 -4.96
N VAL A 90 2.80 -5.85 -5.07
CA VAL A 90 1.81 -4.77 -5.13
C VAL A 90 1.86 -3.88 -3.88
N PHE A 91 1.91 -4.47 -2.67
CA PHE A 91 2.06 -3.68 -1.44
C PHE A 91 3.34 -2.86 -1.42
N LEU A 92 4.47 -3.44 -1.86
CA LEU A 92 5.73 -2.73 -1.93
C LEU A 92 5.68 -1.56 -2.94
N CYS A 93 5.02 -1.75 -4.09
CA CYS A 93 4.80 -0.68 -5.05
C CYS A 93 3.94 0.46 -4.49
N LEU A 94 2.89 0.15 -3.71
CA LEU A 94 2.08 1.17 -3.02
C LEU A 94 2.92 1.94 -1.99
N VAL A 95 3.80 1.26 -1.24
CA VAL A 95 4.73 1.92 -0.30
C VAL A 95 5.71 2.84 -1.04
N ASN A 96 6.26 2.39 -2.17
CA ASN A 96 7.14 3.20 -3.01
C ASN A 96 6.42 4.44 -3.57
N LEU A 97 5.15 4.30 -3.95
CA LEU A 97 4.32 5.45 -4.35
C LEU A 97 4.11 6.43 -3.20
N CYS A 98 3.89 5.95 -1.98
CA CYS A 98 3.82 6.81 -0.79
C CYS A 98 5.12 7.57 -0.57
N ILE A 99 6.28 6.90 -0.69
CA ILE A 99 7.61 7.55 -0.59
C ILE A 99 7.78 8.63 -1.67
N TYR A 100 7.41 8.34 -2.92
CA TYR A 100 7.48 9.31 -4.00
C TYR A 100 6.60 10.55 -3.72
N LEU A 101 5.40 10.33 -3.17
CA LEU A 101 4.46 11.37 -2.78
C LEU A 101 4.79 12.06 -1.44
N ASN A 102 5.87 11.63 -0.76
CA ASN A 102 6.28 12.12 0.55
C ASN A 102 5.17 11.98 1.63
N ILE A 103 4.49 10.84 1.64
CA ILE A 103 3.45 10.48 2.62
C ILE A 103 3.80 9.17 3.32
N ASN A 104 3.37 9.01 4.58
CA ASN A 104 3.57 7.77 5.33
C ASN A 104 2.46 6.75 4.97
N PRO A 105 2.80 5.50 4.60
CA PRO A 105 1.82 4.44 4.32
C PRO A 105 0.88 4.12 5.49
N ASP A 106 1.38 4.12 6.73
CA ASP A 106 0.57 3.83 7.92
C ASP A 106 -0.48 4.91 8.16
N ASP A 107 -0.12 6.19 7.96
CA ASP A 107 -1.08 7.31 8.05
C ASP A 107 -2.20 7.18 7.01
N CYS A 108 -1.86 6.70 5.81
CA CYS A 108 -2.82 6.45 4.73
C CYS A 108 -3.80 5.34 5.09
N LEU A 109 -3.31 4.24 5.66
CA LEU A 109 -4.15 3.12 6.12
C LEU A 109 -5.03 3.52 7.31
N ILE A 110 -4.49 4.25 8.28
CA ILE A 110 -5.26 4.78 9.41
C ILE A 110 -6.40 5.66 8.91
N ALA A 111 -6.11 6.63 8.04
CA ALA A 111 -7.13 7.52 7.49
C ALA A 111 -8.20 6.77 6.66
N ALA A 112 -7.81 5.73 5.92
CA ALA A 112 -8.74 4.89 5.18
C ALA A 112 -9.67 4.09 6.12
N ASN A 113 -9.10 3.47 7.15
CA ASN A 113 -9.83 2.69 8.15
C ASN A 113 -10.81 3.57 8.95
N ASP A 114 -10.36 4.71 9.46
CA ASP A 114 -11.21 5.65 10.20
C ASP A 114 -12.44 6.09 9.41
N LYS A 115 -12.24 6.37 8.11
CA LYS A 115 -13.30 6.77 7.20
C LYS A 115 -14.25 5.62 6.91
N PHE A 116 -13.73 4.41 6.69
CA PHE A 116 -14.55 3.21 6.52
C PHE A 116 -15.40 2.95 7.77
N GLU A 117 -14.81 2.96 8.96
CA GLU A 117 -15.50 2.75 10.22
C GLU A 117 -16.60 3.77 10.47
N LYS A 118 -16.31 5.07 10.27
CA LYS A 118 -17.32 6.14 10.44
C LYS A 118 -18.52 5.92 9.53
N ARG A 119 -18.27 5.50 8.27
CA ARG A 119 -19.33 5.22 7.30
C ARG A 119 -20.10 3.97 7.66
N PHE A 120 -19.43 2.90 8.08
CA PHE A 120 -20.08 1.66 8.47
C PHE A 120 -20.93 1.83 9.73
N LYS A 121 -20.41 2.52 10.76
CA LYS A 121 -21.15 2.89 11.98
C LYS A 121 -22.42 3.69 11.67
N TYR A 122 -22.38 4.53 10.63
CA TYR A 122 -23.58 5.22 10.16
C TYR A 122 -24.64 4.28 9.60
N ILE A 123 -24.24 3.32 8.75
CA ILE A 123 -25.17 2.29 8.25
C ILE A 123 -25.73 1.47 9.41
N GLU A 124 -24.87 1.04 10.33
CA GLU A 124 -25.29 0.25 11.50
C GLU A 124 -26.34 0.98 12.33
N ASN A 125 -26.14 2.28 12.62
CA ASN A 125 -27.13 3.07 13.33
C ASN A 125 -28.46 3.18 12.57
N GLU A 126 -28.42 3.40 11.25
CA GLU A 126 -29.63 3.45 10.42
C GLU A 126 -30.39 2.11 10.41
N VAL A 127 -29.67 0.99 10.41
CA VAL A 127 -30.28 -0.35 10.52
C VAL A 127 -30.92 -0.54 11.90
N LEU A 128 -30.22 -0.14 12.97
CA LEU A 128 -30.68 -0.27 14.36
C LEU A 128 -31.90 0.62 14.66
N GLU A 129 -31.99 1.80 14.07
CA GLU A 129 -33.10 2.74 14.29
C GLU A 129 -34.37 2.32 13.54
N ASN A 130 -34.24 1.66 12.39
CA ASN A 130 -35.39 1.33 11.52
C ASN A 130 -35.90 -0.11 11.71
N LYS A 131 -35.14 -1.10 11.23
CA LYS A 131 -35.62 -2.49 11.11
C LYS A 131 -34.95 -3.48 12.06
N LYS A 132 -33.82 -3.10 12.68
CA LYS A 132 -32.99 -3.92 13.59
C LYS A 132 -32.54 -5.27 13.04
N ASP A 133 -32.68 -5.50 11.74
CA ASP A 133 -32.29 -6.74 11.07
C ASP A 133 -31.67 -6.42 9.70
N TRP A 134 -30.39 -6.76 9.57
CA TRP A 134 -29.60 -6.59 8.34
C TRP A 134 -30.16 -7.42 7.17
N SER A 135 -30.80 -8.55 7.44
CA SER A 135 -31.34 -9.43 6.40
C SER A 135 -32.51 -8.80 5.61
N LEU A 136 -33.10 -7.74 6.15
CA LEU A 136 -34.21 -6.99 5.53
C LEU A 136 -33.74 -5.86 4.60
N TYR A 137 -32.44 -5.74 4.36
CA TYR A 137 -31.83 -4.79 3.44
C TYR A 137 -31.26 -5.51 2.23
N SER A 138 -31.63 -5.05 1.05
CA SER A 138 -30.97 -5.48 -0.18
C SER A 138 -29.58 -4.84 -0.31
N SER A 139 -28.74 -5.38 -1.21
CA SER A 139 -27.47 -4.73 -1.58
C SER A 139 -27.67 -3.28 -2.02
N MET A 140 -28.74 -3.02 -2.77
CA MET A 140 -29.09 -1.67 -3.23
C MET A 140 -29.47 -0.72 -2.09
N ASP A 141 -30.14 -1.22 -1.05
CA ASP A 141 -30.45 -0.43 0.14
C ASP A 141 -29.17 -0.06 0.91
N LEU A 142 -28.26 -1.02 1.07
CA LEU A 142 -26.97 -0.80 1.73
C LEU A 142 -26.08 0.16 0.94
N ASP A 143 -26.05 0.06 -0.39
CA ASP A 143 -25.34 0.99 -1.27
C ASP A 143 -25.90 2.41 -1.15
N ASN A 144 -27.22 2.56 -1.05
CA ASN A 144 -27.85 3.86 -0.82
C ASN A 144 -27.46 4.45 0.55
N LEU A 145 -27.45 3.64 1.61
CA LEU A 145 -26.97 4.07 2.93
C LEU A 145 -25.48 4.42 2.91
N TRP A 146 -24.67 3.65 2.19
CA TRP A 146 -23.24 3.92 2.01
C TRP A 146 -23.00 5.25 1.29
N ASN A 147 -23.76 5.54 0.24
CA ASN A 147 -23.68 6.82 -0.46
C ASN A 147 -24.06 8.01 0.43
N LYS A 148 -25.09 7.87 1.27
CA LYS A 148 -25.42 8.88 2.31
C LYS A 148 -24.26 9.05 3.30
N ALA A 149 -23.66 7.94 3.75
CA ALA A 149 -22.51 7.96 4.63
C ALA A 149 -21.30 8.69 4.01
N LYS A 150 -21.03 8.48 2.71
CA LYS A 150 -19.96 9.18 1.97
C LYS A 150 -20.20 10.68 1.88
N GLN A 151 -21.46 11.12 1.76
CA GLN A 151 -21.80 12.55 1.75
C GLN A 151 -21.59 13.20 3.12
N LYS A 152 -21.89 12.47 4.20
CA LYS A 152 -21.74 12.95 5.59
C LYS A 152 -20.30 12.91 6.09
N TYR A 153 -19.55 11.86 5.74
CA TYR A 153 -18.16 11.64 6.14
C TYR A 153 -17.28 11.55 4.88
N LYS A 154 -16.71 12.69 4.46
CA LYS A 154 -15.79 12.76 3.32
C LYS A 154 -14.49 12.00 3.58
#